data_AF-A0A353RAD0-F1
#
_entry.id   AF-A0A353RAD0-F1
#
_cell.length_a   1.000
_cell.length_b   1.000
_cell.length_c   1.000
_cell.angle_alpha   90.00
_cell.angle_beta   90.00
_cell.angle_gamma   90.00
#
_symmetry.space_group_name_H-M   'P 1'
#
loop_
_entity.id
_entity.type
_entity.pdbx_description
1 polymer ?
#
loop_
_entity_poly.entity_id
_entity_poly.type
_entity_poly.pdbx_seq_one_letter_code
_entity_poly.pdbx_strand_id
1 'polypeptide(L)'
;MDIFDRIIQDEGGPLGQYRRKAHGYYMFPKLEGPIEPYMTFQGKQVLAWTFNNYLGLANHPDVRKADAEAAAKWGLAYPMGARMMSGHTSLHERLEMELAEFEKKEDAYLFNFGYQGMVSTIDALLN
;
A
#
# COMPACT_ATOMS: atom_id res chain seq x y z
N MET A 1 31.64 -15.38 7.68
CA MET A 1 30.58 -16.39 7.53
C MET A 1 29.79 -16.01 6.31
N ASP A 2 29.74 -16.88 5.30
CA ASP A 2 29.00 -16.65 4.07
C ASP A 2 27.49 -16.61 4.34
N ILE A 3 26.75 -15.77 3.61
CA ILE A 3 25.31 -15.58 3.84
C ILE A 3 24.51 -16.85 3.49
N PHE A 4 24.96 -17.63 2.51
CA PHE A 4 24.34 -18.89 2.14
C PHE A 4 24.60 -19.95 3.21
N ASP A 5 25.82 -20.01 3.77
CA ASP A 5 26.14 -20.91 4.88
C ASP A 5 25.23 -20.65 6.10
N ARG A 6 25.00 -19.37 6.42
CA ARG A 6 24.11 -18.97 7.51
C ARG A 6 22.64 -19.37 7.26
N ILE A 7 22.16 -19.26 6.02
CA ILE A 7 20.79 -19.66 5.64
C ILE A 7 20.65 -21.18 5.68
N ILE A 8 21.68 -21.92 5.26
CA ILE A 8 21.67 -23.39 5.25
C ILE A 8 21.71 -23.95 6.68
N GLN A 9 22.47 -23.34 7.59
CA GLN A 9 22.63 -23.83 8.96
C GLN A 9 21.36 -23.72 9.82
N ASP A 10 20.52 -22.70 9.64
CA ASP A 10 19.35 -22.44 10.51
C ASP A 10 18.04 -22.23 9.72
N GLU A 11 18.01 -22.65 8.44
CA GLU A 11 16.91 -22.40 7.49
C GLU A 11 16.48 -20.91 7.36
N GLY A 12 17.27 -19.96 7.88
CA GLY A 12 16.92 -18.53 7.97
C GLY A 12 16.32 -18.08 9.31
N GLY A 13 16.51 -18.84 10.41
CA GLY A 13 16.10 -18.48 11.75
C GLY A 13 14.73 -19.03 12.18
N PRO A 14 14.16 -18.54 13.30
CA PRO A 14 12.90 -19.05 13.86
C PRO A 14 11.70 -19.03 12.91
N LEU A 15 11.71 -18.16 11.89
CA LEU A 15 10.69 -18.11 10.83
C LEU A 15 11.08 -18.94 9.60
N GLY A 16 12.39 -19.11 9.37
CA GLY A 16 12.97 -19.84 8.25
C GLY A 16 12.51 -21.28 8.17
N GLN A 17 12.36 -21.94 9.34
CA GLN A 17 11.85 -23.31 9.46
C GLN A 17 10.45 -23.53 8.84
N TYR A 18 9.65 -22.46 8.68
CA TYR A 18 8.32 -22.54 8.10
C TYR A 18 8.31 -22.22 6.60
N ARG A 19 9.41 -21.74 6.02
CA ARG A 19 9.47 -21.21 4.65
C ARG A 19 8.83 -22.15 3.63
N ARG A 20 9.19 -23.44 3.65
CA ARG A 20 8.69 -24.45 2.70
C ARG A 20 7.19 -24.73 2.84
N LYS A 21 6.64 -24.61 4.06
CA LYS A 21 5.23 -24.86 4.34
C LYS A 21 4.36 -23.61 4.17
N ALA A 22 4.93 -22.44 4.45
CA ALA A 22 4.20 -21.19 4.48
C ALA A 22 4.14 -20.51 3.10
N HIS A 23 5.24 -20.53 2.34
CA HIS A 23 5.35 -19.78 1.09
C HIS A 23 4.34 -20.25 0.04
N GLY A 24 3.60 -19.30 -0.54
CA GLY A 24 2.57 -19.53 -1.55
C GLY A 24 1.20 -19.92 -0.99
N TYR A 25 1.09 -20.21 0.31
CA TYR A 25 -0.19 -20.49 0.97
C TYR A 25 -0.46 -19.54 2.13
N TYR A 26 0.26 -19.68 3.24
CA TYR A 26 0.10 -18.83 4.43
C TYR A 26 0.86 -17.50 4.33
N MET A 27 1.97 -17.51 3.59
CA MET A 27 2.81 -16.35 3.32
C MET A 27 2.89 -16.14 1.82
N PHE A 28 2.76 -14.90 1.37
CA PHE A 28 2.76 -14.56 -0.05
C PHE A 28 1.73 -15.37 -0.88
N PRO A 29 0.46 -15.46 -0.46
CA PRO A 29 -0.57 -16.12 -1.25
C PRO A 29 -0.72 -15.41 -2.60
N LYS A 30 -0.91 -16.19 -3.66
CA LYS A 30 -1.13 -15.67 -5.02
C LYS A 30 -2.61 -15.70 -5.33
N LEU A 31 -3.27 -14.59 -5.05
CA LEU A 31 -4.65 -14.36 -5.47
C LEU A 31 -4.64 -13.76 -6.88
N GLU A 32 -5.57 -14.19 -7.72
CA GLU A 32 -5.65 -13.79 -9.12
C GLU A 32 -6.98 -13.12 -9.43
N GLY A 33 -6.95 -12.13 -10.33
CA GLY A 33 -8.11 -11.37 -10.77
C GLY A 33 -8.24 -9.99 -10.09
N PRO A 34 -9.33 -9.25 -10.38
CA PRO A 34 -9.64 -8.00 -9.70
C PRO A 34 -9.95 -8.24 -8.22
N ILE A 35 -9.73 -7.23 -7.37
CA ILE A 35 -10.03 -7.32 -5.93
C ILE A 35 -11.53 -7.42 -5.70
N GLU A 36 -12.02 -8.61 -5.38
CA GLU A 36 -13.44 -8.90 -5.19
C GLU A 36 -13.65 -9.77 -3.95
N PRO A 37 -14.88 -9.88 -3.41
CA PRO A 37 -15.17 -10.80 -2.31
C PRO A 37 -14.78 -12.25 -2.64
N TYR A 38 -14.93 -12.67 -3.90
CA TYR A 38 -14.48 -13.98 -4.38
C TYR A 38 -13.31 -13.82 -5.35
N MET A 39 -12.20 -14.50 -5.06
CA MET A 39 -11.00 -14.48 -5.90
C MET A 39 -10.52 -15.90 -6.22
N THR A 40 -9.64 -16.01 -7.21
CA THR A 40 -9.01 -17.28 -7.56
C THR A 40 -7.74 -17.47 -6.74
N PHE A 41 -7.65 -18.59 -6.03
CA PHE A 41 -6.48 -19.02 -5.27
C PHE A 41 -6.15 -20.47 -5.65
N GLN A 42 -4.95 -20.70 -6.19
CA GLN A 42 -4.50 -22.03 -6.65
C GLN A 42 -5.52 -22.71 -7.58
N GLY A 43 -6.08 -21.95 -8.53
CA GLY A 43 -7.06 -22.44 -9.49
C GLY A 43 -8.46 -22.70 -8.92
N LYS A 44 -8.73 -22.32 -7.66
CA LYS A 44 -10.05 -22.48 -7.02
C LYS A 44 -10.63 -21.12 -6.64
N GLN A 45 -11.93 -20.97 -6.79
CA GLN A 45 -12.65 -19.80 -6.29
C GLN A 45 -12.77 -19.88 -4.77
N VAL A 46 -12.35 -18.84 -4.07
CA VAL A 46 -12.39 -18.73 -2.60
C VAL A 46 -12.99 -17.40 -2.18
N LEU A 47 -13.69 -17.40 -1.04
CA LEU A 47 -14.14 -16.18 -0.37
C LEU A 47 -12.94 -15.56 0.35
N ALA A 48 -12.60 -14.32 0.00
CA ALA A 48 -11.43 -13.61 0.52
C ALA A 48 -11.80 -12.75 1.72
N TRP A 49 -11.33 -13.16 2.90
CA TRP A 49 -11.48 -12.42 4.17
C TRP A 49 -10.21 -11.64 4.55
N THR A 50 -9.26 -11.53 3.64
CA THR A 50 -7.89 -11.05 3.92
C THR A 50 -7.64 -9.61 3.46
N PHE A 51 -8.63 -8.96 2.85
CA PHE A 51 -8.47 -7.60 2.31
C PHE A 51 -8.92 -6.51 3.27
N ASN A 52 -8.25 -5.37 3.18
CA ASN A 52 -8.64 -4.14 3.85
C ASN A 52 -9.55 -3.27 2.96
N ASN A 53 -10.33 -3.89 2.05
CA ASN A 53 -11.25 -3.20 1.15
C ASN A 53 -12.67 -3.16 1.76
N TYR A 54 -12.79 -2.63 2.97
CA TYR A 54 -14.01 -2.75 3.80
C TYR A 54 -15.27 -2.17 3.15
N LEU A 55 -15.12 -1.09 2.38
CA LEU A 55 -16.22 -0.41 1.70
C LEU A 55 -16.38 -0.82 0.23
N GLY A 56 -15.54 -1.74 -0.27
CA GLY A 56 -15.56 -2.14 -1.69
C GLY A 56 -15.06 -1.08 -2.67
N LEU A 57 -14.39 -0.02 -2.18
CA LEU A 57 -14.03 1.14 -3.02
C LEU A 57 -12.90 0.87 -4.01
N ALA A 58 -12.08 -0.17 -3.80
CA ALA A 58 -10.94 -0.47 -4.67
C ALA A 58 -11.32 -0.62 -6.17
N ASN A 59 -12.52 -1.15 -6.45
CA ASN A 59 -13.03 -1.30 -7.82
C ASN A 59 -14.23 -0.39 -8.14
N HIS A 60 -14.54 0.57 -7.27
CA HIS A 60 -15.68 1.46 -7.49
C HIS A 60 -15.53 2.21 -8.84
N PRO A 61 -16.57 2.28 -9.69
CA PRO A 61 -16.45 2.84 -11.03
C PRO A 61 -15.86 4.25 -11.07
N ASP A 62 -16.25 5.11 -10.13
CA ASP A 62 -15.75 6.49 -10.07
C ASP A 62 -14.27 6.56 -9.66
N VAL A 63 -13.82 5.67 -8.77
CA VAL A 63 -12.41 5.59 -8.36
C VAL A 63 -11.55 5.12 -9.53
N ARG A 64 -11.97 4.06 -10.23
CA ARG A 64 -11.26 3.54 -11.41
C ARG A 64 -11.23 4.54 -12.55
N LYS A 65 -12.30 5.31 -12.73
CA LYS A 65 -12.36 6.38 -13.73
C LYS A 65 -11.37 7.49 -13.39
N ALA A 66 -11.36 7.98 -12.14
CA ALA A 66 -10.43 9.02 -11.71
C ALA A 66 -8.96 8.59 -11.87
N ASP A 67 -8.64 7.34 -11.51
CA ASP A 67 -7.30 6.76 -11.69
C ASP A 67 -6.88 6.72 -13.18
N ALA A 68 -7.75 6.18 -14.05
CA ALA A 68 -7.48 6.10 -15.49
C ALA A 68 -7.32 7.49 -16.14
N GLU A 69 -8.17 8.45 -15.78
CA GLU A 69 -8.10 9.83 -16.28
C GLU A 69 -6.84 10.54 -15.80
N ALA A 70 -6.45 10.37 -14.54
CA ALA A 70 -5.22 10.94 -13.99
C ALA A 70 -3.98 10.36 -14.69
N ALA A 71 -3.92 9.04 -14.85
CA ALA A 71 -2.84 8.36 -15.55
C ALA A 71 -2.73 8.81 -17.01
N ALA A 72 -3.85 8.93 -17.73
CA ALA A 72 -3.86 9.41 -19.11
C ALA A 72 -3.43 10.88 -19.23
N LYS A 73 -3.81 11.72 -18.26
CA LYS A 73 -3.53 13.16 -18.29
C LYS A 73 -2.09 13.50 -17.89
N TRP A 74 -1.55 12.84 -16.87
CA TRP A 74 -0.30 13.24 -16.22
C TRP A 74 0.81 12.20 -16.34
N GLY A 75 0.49 10.95 -16.68
CA GLY A 75 1.43 9.84 -16.67
C GLY A 75 1.83 9.42 -15.25
N LEU A 76 2.69 8.39 -15.17
CA LEU A 76 3.10 7.78 -13.89
C LEU A 76 4.01 8.68 -13.05
N ALA A 77 4.82 9.53 -13.69
CA ALA A 77 5.93 10.22 -13.04
C ALA A 77 5.57 11.62 -12.51
N TYR A 78 4.38 12.13 -12.80
CA TYR A 78 3.98 13.47 -12.40
C TYR A 78 3.29 13.47 -11.03
N PRO A 79 3.56 14.44 -10.15
CA PRO A 79 4.69 15.38 -10.19
C PRO A 79 5.98 14.68 -9.74
N MET A 80 7.10 14.93 -10.43
CA MET A 80 8.37 14.28 -10.09
C MET A 80 9.13 15.10 -9.05
N GLY A 81 9.51 14.47 -7.94
CA GLY A 81 10.38 15.04 -6.91
C GLY A 81 9.76 15.02 -5.51
N ALA A 82 10.52 15.52 -4.53
CA ALA A 82 10.00 15.69 -3.17
C ALA A 82 8.97 16.83 -3.12
N ARG A 83 8.00 16.74 -2.20
CA ARG A 83 6.98 17.78 -1.94
C ARG A 83 7.60 19.16 -1.66
N MET A 84 8.72 19.19 -0.95
CA MET A 84 9.45 20.44 -0.66
C MET A 84 10.07 21.08 -1.92
N MET A 85 10.23 20.32 -3.00
CA MET A 85 10.85 20.75 -4.24
C MET A 85 9.80 20.81 -5.36
N SER A 86 9.90 19.95 -6.38
CA SER A 86 9.04 19.93 -7.56
C SER A 86 7.86 18.96 -7.48
N GLY A 87 7.72 18.22 -6.38
CA GLY A 87 6.71 17.16 -6.20
C GLY A 87 5.36 17.62 -5.66
N HIS A 88 5.13 18.93 -5.54
CA HIS A 88 3.92 19.48 -4.93
C HIS A 88 2.98 20.10 -5.97
N THR A 89 1.67 19.90 -5.80
CA THR A 89 0.64 20.35 -6.73
C THR A 89 -0.59 20.82 -5.96
N SER A 90 -1.40 21.67 -6.60
CA SER A 90 -2.68 22.11 -6.04
C SER A 90 -3.67 20.97 -5.78
N LEU A 91 -3.49 19.81 -6.41
CA LEU A 91 -4.30 18.62 -6.12
C LEU A 91 -3.95 18.01 -4.76
N HIS A 92 -2.69 18.10 -4.33
CA HIS A 92 -2.30 17.70 -2.97
C HIS A 92 -2.94 18.61 -1.93
N GLU A 93 -2.79 19.94 -2.10
CA GLU A 93 -3.37 20.93 -1.17
C GLU A 93 -4.89 20.79 -1.08
N ARG A 94 -5.55 20.56 -2.23
CA ARG A 94 -6.99 20.32 -2.26
C ARG A 94 -7.40 19.09 -1.45
N LEU A 95 -6.72 17.97 -1.66
CA LEU A 95 -7.02 16.74 -0.91
C LEU A 95 -6.71 16.90 0.58
N GLU A 96 -5.65 17.63 0.93
CA GLU A 96 -5.30 17.97 2.32
C GLU A 96 -6.43 18.76 3.00
N MET A 97 -6.95 19.80 2.34
CA MET A 97 -8.10 20.56 2.85
C MET A 97 -9.36 19.71 2.98
N GLU A 98 -9.71 18.92 1.96
CA GLU A 98 -10.90 18.04 1.99
C GLU A 98 -10.81 17.00 3.12
N LEU A 99 -9.62 16.44 3.38
CA LEU A 99 -9.39 15.50 4.47
C LEU A 99 -9.42 16.18 5.85
N ALA A 100 -8.84 17.38 5.98
CA ALA A 100 -8.90 18.15 7.22
C ALA A 100 -10.36 18.49 7.59
N GLU A 101 -11.17 18.91 6.61
CA GLU A 101 -12.59 19.18 6.81
C GLU A 101 -13.35 17.90 7.22
N PHE A 102 -13.10 16.78 6.52
CA PHE A 102 -13.74 15.50 6.81
C PHE A 102 -13.44 15.01 8.25
N GLU A 103 -12.18 15.10 8.68
CA GLU A 103 -11.74 14.70 10.02
C GLU A 103 -11.93 15.79 11.10
N LYS A 104 -12.48 16.95 10.72
CA LYS A 104 -12.71 18.11 11.60
C LYS A 104 -11.43 18.57 12.30
N LYS A 105 -10.36 18.75 11.51
CA LYS A 105 -9.05 19.28 11.93
C LYS A 105 -8.77 20.60 11.23
N GLU A 106 -7.84 21.37 11.79
CA GLU A 106 -7.43 22.67 11.24
C GLU A 106 -6.67 22.52 9.92
N ASP A 107 -5.88 21.45 9.79
CA ASP A 107 -5.08 21.16 8.60
C ASP A 107 -4.79 19.64 8.51
N ALA A 108 -4.32 19.19 7.34
CA ALA A 108 -3.85 17.84 7.11
C ALA A 108 -2.63 17.85 6.16
N TYR A 109 -1.82 16.79 6.23
CA TYR A 109 -0.65 16.65 5.38
C TYR A 109 -0.55 15.24 4.81
N LEU A 110 -0.35 15.12 3.50
CA LEU A 110 -0.30 13.83 2.81
C LEU A 110 1.08 13.19 2.91
N PHE A 111 1.07 11.88 3.16
CA PHE A 111 2.24 11.01 3.09
C PHE A 111 1.98 9.89 2.09
N ASN A 112 3.05 9.40 1.44
CA ASN A 112 2.94 8.28 0.48
C ASN A 112 2.44 6.98 1.14
N PHE A 113 2.78 6.76 2.42
CA PHE A 113 2.40 5.56 3.16
C PHE A 113 2.13 5.91 4.63
N GLY A 114 1.13 5.26 5.24
CA GLY A 114 0.73 5.52 6.63
C GLY A 114 1.82 5.25 7.66
N TYR A 115 2.58 4.16 7.52
CA TYR A 115 3.67 3.82 8.45
C TYR A 115 4.79 4.86 8.41
N GLN A 116 5.23 5.25 7.21
CA GLN A 116 6.24 6.30 7.04
C GLN A 116 5.75 7.64 7.58
N GLY A 117 4.47 7.99 7.33
CA GLY A 117 3.88 9.22 7.86
C GLY A 117 3.89 9.26 9.37
N MET A 118 3.46 8.19 10.04
CA MET A 118 3.47 8.10 11.50
C MET A 118 4.90 8.24 12.07
N VAL A 119 5.88 7.49 11.53
CA VAL A 119 7.27 7.57 12.01
C VAL A 119 7.86 8.97 11.80
N SER A 120 7.64 9.58 10.62
CA SER A 120 8.19 10.90 10.29
C SER A 120 7.58 12.00 11.18
N THR A 121 6.28 11.91 11.48
CA THR A 121 5.61 12.87 12.36
C THR A 121 6.14 12.79 13.79
N ILE A 122 6.35 11.57 14.31
CA ILE A 122 6.92 11.38 15.65
C ILE A 122 8.34 11.97 15.70
N ASP A 123 9.17 11.64 14.72
CA ASP A 123 10.54 12.13 14.63
C ASP A 123 10.60 13.66 14.57
N ALA A 124 9.81 14.29 13.69
CA ALA A 124 9.81 15.74 13.51
C ALA A 124 9.28 16.54 14.72
N LEU A 125 8.51 15.93 15.61
CA LEU A 125 7.92 16.61 16.77
C LEU A 125 8.69 16.36 18.07
N LEU A 126 9.39 15.22 18.18
CA LEU A 126 9.99 14.76 19.44
C LEU A 126 11.51 14.72 19.44
N ASN A 127 12.16 14.79 18.27
CA ASN A 127 13.61 14.85 18.12
C ASN A 127 14.07 16.24 17.63
#